data_AF-A0A2W4KPC7-F1
#
_entry.id   AF-A0A2W4KPC7-F1
#
_cell.length_a   1.000
_cell.length_b   1.000
_cell.length_c   1.000
_cell.angle_alpha   90.00
_cell.angle_beta   90.00
_cell.angle_gamma   90.00
#
_symmetry.space_group_name_H-M   'P 1'
#
loop_
_entity.id
_entity.type
_entity.pdbx_description
1 polymer ?
#
loop_
_entity_poly.entity_id
_entity_poly.type
_entity_poly.pdbx_seq_one_letter_code
_entity_poly.pdbx_strand_id
1 'polypeptide(L)' 'MNARTTLIIIACLWLAGVAYIAGWTWPVFPLDMPANDPSVRSVYDAAVRNHVILYALIAVVPAAILIGVGLSLSKRNRAS' A
#
# COMPACT_ATOMS: atom_id res chain seq x y z
N MET A 1 11.53 -24.69 9.07
CA MET A 1 10.49 -23.64 9.10
C MET A 1 9.36 -24.07 8.18
N ASN A 2 8.08 -24.02 8.61
CA ASN A 2 6.97 -24.48 7.77
C ASN A 2 6.48 -23.37 6.82
N ALA A 3 5.75 -23.74 5.77
CA ALA A 3 5.33 -22.82 4.72
C ALA A 3 4.49 -21.63 5.25
N ARG A 4 3.65 -21.86 6.26
CA ARG A 4 2.83 -20.82 6.89
C ARG A 4 3.69 -19.75 7.56
N THR A 5 4.69 -20.15 8.36
CA THR A 5 5.61 -19.22 9.00
C THR A 5 6.39 -18.40 7.97
N THR A 6 6.85 -19.04 6.89
CA THR A 6 7.55 -18.34 5.80
C THR A 6 6.66 -17.27 5.15
N LEU A 7 5.39 -17.58 4.86
CA LEU A 7 4.45 -16.62 4.29
C LEU A 7 4.18 -15.42 5.22
N ILE A 8 4.06 -15.67 6.54
CA ILE A 8 3.89 -14.60 7.53
C ILE A 8 5.11 -13.69 7.54
N ILE A 9 6.33 -14.24 7.56
CA ILE A 9 7.56 -13.47 7.55
C ILE A 9 7.63 -12.60 6.29
N ILE A 10 7.35 -13.17 5.12
CA ILE A 10 7.34 -12.43 3.85
C ILE A 10 6.30 -11.31 3.88
N ALA A 11 5.09 -11.56 4.41
CA ALA A 11 4.06 -10.53 4.55
C ALA A 11 4.49 -9.39 5.49
N CYS A 12 5.13 -9.71 6.61
CA CYS A 12 5.68 -8.72 7.53
C CYS A 12 6.77 -7.88 6.85
N LEU A 13 7.70 -8.52 6.13
CA LEU A 13 8.77 -7.82 5.40
C LEU A 13 8.19 -6.91 4.30
N TRP A 14 7.15 -7.36 3.60
CA TRP A 14 6.45 -6.55 2.61
C TRP A 14 5.84 -5.29 3.24
N LEU A 15 5.05 -5.47 4.31
CA LEU A 15 4.42 -4.35 5.01
C LEU A 15 5.46 -3.37 5.58
N ALA A 16 6.55 -3.88 6.15
CA ALA A 16 7.64 -3.06 6.65
C ALA A 16 8.32 -2.26 5.51
N GLY A 17 8.58 -2.89 4.37
CA GLY A 17 9.15 -2.22 3.19
C GLY A 17 8.23 -1.14 2.63
N VAL A 18 6.93 -1.42 2.51
CA VAL A 18 5.92 -0.44 2.06
C VAL A 18 5.86 0.73 3.03
N ALA A 19 5.81 0.48 4.34
CA ALA A 19 5.79 1.52 5.36
C ALA A 19 7.06 2.39 5.34
N TYR A 20 8.23 1.76 5.17
CA TYR A 20 9.51 2.46 5.06
C TYR A 20 9.52 3.42 3.86
N ILE A 21 9.15 2.94 2.67
CA ILE A 21 9.12 3.76 1.45
C ILE A 21 8.06 4.87 1.57
N ALA A 22 6.88 4.57 2.10
CA ALA A 22 5.82 5.54 2.31
C ALA A 22 6.24 6.67 3.26
N GLY A 23 6.99 6.36 4.32
CA GLY A 23 7.56 7.35 5.24
C GLY A 23 8.67 8.16 4.59
N TRP A 24 9.56 7.53 3.82
CA TRP A 24 10.66 8.23 3.13
C TRP A 24 10.17 9.21 2.06
N THR A 25 9.07 8.87 1.39
CA THR A 25 8.49 9.68 0.29
C THR A 25 7.31 10.54 0.74
N TRP A 26 7.19 10.78 2.05
CA TRP A 26 6.05 11.49 2.61
C TRP A 26 5.86 12.88 1.99
N PRO A 27 4.62 13.30 1.65
CA PRO A 27 4.36 14.63 1.12
C PRO A 27 4.84 15.72 2.06
N VAL A 28 5.68 16.62 1.54
CA VAL A 28 6.24 17.76 2.29
C VAL A 28 5.43 19.02 1.98
N PHE A 29 5.17 19.82 3.01
CA PHE A 29 4.54 21.12 2.82
C PHE A 29 5.54 22.10 2.20
N PRO A 30 5.18 22.83 1.14
CA PRO A 30 6.08 23.81 0.53
C PRO A 30 6.46 24.90 1.54
N LEU A 31 7.75 25.02 1.83
CA LEU A 31 8.28 25.96 2.83
C LEU A 31 8.11 27.43 2.42
N ASP A 32 7.98 27.68 1.11
CA ASP A 32 7.89 29.02 0.53
C ASP A 32 6.46 29.58 0.53
N MET A 33 5.47 28.80 1.00
CA MET A 33 4.06 29.18 0.98
C MET A 33 3.50 29.46 2.38
N PRO A 34 2.61 30.45 2.54
CA PRO A 34 1.99 30.72 3.82
C PRO A 34 1.13 29.53 4.27
N ALA A 35 1.47 28.93 5.42
CA ALA A 35 0.74 27.79 5.98
C ALA A 35 -0.72 28.11 6.36
N ASN A 36 -1.06 29.40 6.50
CA ASN A 36 -2.42 29.87 6.78
C ASN A 36 -3.28 30.08 5.53
N ASP A 37 -2.73 29.91 4.32
CA ASP A 37 -3.53 29.99 3.11
C ASP A 37 -4.36 28.70 2.94
N PRO A 38 -5.71 28.78 2.95
CA PRO A 38 -6.58 27.61 2.80
C PRO A 38 -6.35 26.86 1.48
N SER A 39 -5.95 27.56 0.42
CA SER A 39 -5.72 26.96 -0.89
C SER A 39 -4.52 26.01 -0.87
N VAL A 40 -3.40 26.45 -0.29
CA VAL A 40 -2.17 25.65 -0.14
C VAL A 40 -2.42 24.43 0.74
N ARG A 41 -3.16 24.61 1.84
CA ARG A 41 -3.52 23.50 2.74
C ARG A 41 -4.37 22.44 2.05
N SER A 42 -5.34 22.85 1.24
CA SER A 42 -6.18 21.90 0.49
C SER A 42 -5.38 21.04 -0.51
N VAL A 43 -4.35 21.61 -1.13
CA VAL A 43 -3.47 20.91 -2.06
C VAL A 43 -2.59 19.91 -1.31
N TYR A 44 -2.04 20.31 -0.16
CA TYR A 44 -1.28 19.41 0.70
C TYR A 44 -2.13 18.24 1.19
N ASP A 45 -3.34 18.51 1.68
CA ASP A 45 -4.26 17.47 2.15
C ASP A 45 -4.65 16.50 1.01
N ALA A 46 -4.83 17.00 -0.21
CA ALA A 46 -5.06 16.16 -1.39
C ALA A 46 -3.85 15.28 -1.72
N ALA A 47 -2.63 15.82 -1.61
CA ALA A 47 -1.39 15.06 -1.82
C ALA A 47 -1.22 13.95 -0.77
N VAL A 48 -1.44 14.27 0.52
CA VAL A 48 -1.43 13.29 1.62
C VAL A 48 -2.48 12.20 1.39
N ARG A 49 -3.71 12.58 1.01
CA ARG A 49 -4.78 11.62 0.74
C ARG A 49 -4.40 10.66 -0.39
N ASN A 50 -3.91 11.18 -1.51
CA ASN A 50 -3.49 10.36 -2.64
C ASN A 50 -2.31 9.44 -2.26
N HIS A 51 -1.37 9.93 -1.47
CA HIS A 51 -0.24 9.15 -0.97
C HIS A 51 -0.70 7.97 -0.12
N VAL A 52 -1.56 8.24 0.87
CA VAL A 52 -2.11 7.20 1.75
C VAL A 52 -2.87 6.15 0.94
N ILE A 53 -3.72 6.58 0.00
CA ILE A 53 -4.48 5.66 -0.86
C ILE A 53 -3.52 4.78 -1.68
N LEU A 54 -2.51 5.38 -2.32
CA LEU A 54 -1.55 4.65 -3.14
C LEU A 54 -0.83 3.56 -2.34
N TYR A 55 -0.24 3.93 -1.19
CA TYR A 55 0.52 2.98 -0.38
C TYR A 55 -0.38 1.95 0.32
N ALA A 56 -1.63 2.29 0.66
CA ALA A 56 -2.61 1.31 1.13
C ALA A 56 -2.93 0.26 0.05
N LEU A 57 -3.08 0.68 -1.22
CA LEU A 57 -3.28 -0.25 -2.34
C LEU A 57 -2.07 -1.16 -2.57
N ILE A 58 -0.84 -0.61 -2.47
CA ILE A 58 0.39 -1.40 -2.59
C ILE A 58 0.52 -2.41 -1.43
N ALA A 59 0.14 -2.01 -0.21
CA ALA A 59 0.20 -2.89 0.97
C ALA A 59 -0.64 -4.16 0.81
N VAL A 60 -1.79 -4.09 0.13
CA VAL A 60 -2.71 -5.22 -0.06
C VAL A 60 -2.36 -6.12 -1.26
N VAL A 61 -1.36 -5.77 -2.08
CA VAL A 61 -0.96 -6.53 -3.28
C VAL A 61 -0.71 -8.01 -3.01
N PRO A 62 0.06 -8.42 -1.97
CA PRO A 62 0.30 -9.84 -1.72
C PRO A 62 -0.99 -10.62 -1.42
N ALA A 63 -1.92 -10.01 -0.68
CA ALA A 63 -3.22 -10.62 -0.39
C ALA A 63 -4.06 -10.76 -1.65
N ALA A 64 -4.10 -9.73 -2.50
CA ALA A 64 -4.82 -9.75 -3.77
C ALA A 64 -4.29 -10.85 -4.71
N ILE A 65 -2.96 -11.04 -4.79
CA ILE A 65 -2.34 -12.10 -5.58
C ILE A 65 -2.76 -13.48 -5.06
N LEU A 66 -2.67 -13.71 -3.74
CA LEU A 66 -3.06 -15.00 -3.15
C LEU A 66 -4.53 -15.34 -3.41
N ILE A 67 -5.42 -14.37 -3.25
CA ILE A 67 -6.85 -14.53 -3.53
C ILE A 67 -7.08 -14.81 -5.02
N GLY A 68 -6.46 -14.03 -5.91
CA GLY A 68 -6.60 -14.19 -7.36
C GLY A 68 -6.15 -15.57 -7.86
N VAL A 69 -5.01 -16.06 -7.38
CA VAL A 69 -4.51 -17.41 -7.71
C VAL A 69 -5.45 -18.48 -7.17
N GLY A 70 -5.92 -18.36 -5.92
CA GLY A 70 -6.86 -19.30 -5.32
C GLY A 70 -8.18 -19.40 -6.09
N LEU A 71 -8.73 -18.26 -6.52
CA LEU A 71 -9.94 -18.21 -7.34
C LEU A 71 -9.73 -18.82 -8.74
N SER A 72 -8.59 -18.52 -9.38
CA SER A 72 -8.25 -19.06 -10.70
C SER A 72 -8.11 -20.59 -10.69
N LEU A 73 -7.41 -21.13 -9.69
CA LEU A 73 -7.27 -22.58 -9.51
C LEU A 73 -8.62 -23.25 -9.20
N SER A 74 -9.44 -22.63 -8.35
CA SER A 74 -10.78 -23.13 -8.03
C SER A 74 -11.69 -23.16 -9.26
N LYS A 75 -11.60 -22.15 -10.13
CA LYS A 75 -12.35 -22.11 -11.39
C LYS A 75 -11.89 -23.22 -12.34
N ARG A 76 -10.58 -23.49 -12.42
CA ARG A 76 -10.03 -24.56 -13.27
C ARG A 76 -10.51 -25.95 -12.83
N ASN A 77 -10.56 -26.22 -11.52
CA ASN A 77 -11.00 -27.52 -10.99
C ASN A 77 -12.50 -27.78 -11.17
N ARG A 78 -13.34 -26.74 -11.33
CA ARG A 78 -14.77 -26.90 -11.62
C ARG A 78 -15.08 -27.13 -13.09
N ALA A 79 -14.11 -26.89 -13.98
CA ALA A 79 -14.26 -27.02 -15.43
C ALA A 79 -13.66 -28.33 -15.99
N SER A 80 -13.05 -29.16 -15.13
CA SER A 80 -12.55 -30.51 -15.42
C SER A 80 -13.48 -31.55 -14.81
#